data_AF-A0A6B1GFF8-F1
#
_entry.id   AF-A0A6B1GFF8-F1
#
_cell.length_a   1.000
_cell.length_b   1.000
_cell.length_c   1.000
_cell.angle_alpha   90.00
_cell.angle_beta   90.00
_cell.angle_gamma   90.00
#
_symmetry.space_group_name_H-M   'P 1'
#
loop_
_entity.id
_entity.type
_entity.pdbx_description
1 polymer ?
#
loop_
_entity_poly.entity_id
_entity_poly.type
_entity_poly.pdbx_seq_one_letter_code
_entity_poly.pdbx_strand_id
1 'polypeptide(L)'
;MVADAPARGPSRSRGAVPSARPRRQREEELLVWPDLVFVEFISALVFTLTFVALAILINAPLQDRANPANTPNPSKAPWYFLNLQELLLHMHPALAGVIVPTVFLIILGAVPFFDTSNEGQGQWLSTERAWP
;
A
#
# COMPACT_ATOMS: atom_id res chain seq x y z
N MET A 1 -10.29 45.97 61.61
CA MET A 1 -10.86 44.66 61.98
C MET A 1 -11.82 44.28 60.87
N VAL A 2 -11.74 43.04 60.40
CA VAL A 2 -12.52 42.44 59.29
C VAL A 2 -12.00 42.85 57.90
N ALA A 3 -11.73 41.98 56.93
CA ALA A 3 -11.35 40.57 56.86
C ALA A 3 -10.90 40.34 55.41
N ASP A 4 -10.04 39.35 55.22
CA ASP A 4 -9.40 38.89 54.00
C ASP A 4 -10.38 38.62 52.85
N ALA A 5 -10.06 39.06 51.63
CA ALA A 5 -10.75 38.65 50.41
C ALA A 5 -9.83 37.67 49.66
N PRO A 6 -10.18 36.37 49.56
CA PRO A 6 -9.26 35.39 49.02
C PRO A 6 -9.02 35.61 47.53
N ALA A 7 -7.74 35.52 47.15
CA ALA A 7 -7.24 35.65 45.79
C ALA A 7 -8.08 34.86 44.78
N ARG A 8 -8.43 35.50 43.66
CA ARG A 8 -9.05 34.84 42.50
C ARG A 8 -8.11 33.71 42.07
N GLY A 9 -8.57 32.47 42.26
CA GLY A 9 -7.86 31.30 41.77
C GLY A 9 -7.61 31.39 40.27
N PRO A 10 -6.56 30.73 39.76
CA PRO A 10 -6.21 30.77 38.34
C PRO A 10 -7.42 30.30 37.52
N SER A 11 -7.84 31.14 36.57
CA SER A 11 -8.87 30.78 35.60
C SER A 11 -8.36 29.57 34.82
N ARG A 12 -8.85 28.38 35.17
CA ARG A 12 -8.66 27.17 34.37
C ARG A 12 -9.23 27.48 32.99
N SER A 13 -8.36 27.70 32.01
CA SER A 13 -8.73 27.65 30.61
C SER A 13 -9.43 26.31 30.41
N ARG A 14 -10.73 26.38 30.08
CA ARG A 14 -11.49 25.19 29.67
C ARG A 14 -10.67 24.54 28.56
N GLY A 15 -10.29 23.28 28.78
CA GLY A 15 -9.55 22.50 27.81
C GLY A 15 -10.19 22.67 26.44
N ALA A 16 -9.35 22.94 25.45
CA ALA A 16 -9.77 22.84 24.06
C ALA A 16 -10.38 21.46 23.86
N VAL A 17 -11.64 21.43 23.44
CA VAL A 17 -12.36 20.21 23.11
C VAL A 17 -11.52 19.45 22.08
N PRO A 18 -11.20 18.16 22.28
CA PRO A 18 -10.49 17.38 21.27
C PRO A 18 -11.33 17.41 20.00
N SER A 19 -10.74 17.86 18.90
CA SER A 19 -11.41 17.90 17.61
C SER A 19 -11.93 16.51 17.28
N ALA A 20 -13.26 16.35 17.36
CA ALA A 20 -13.97 15.15 16.97
C ALA A 20 -13.50 14.76 15.56
N ARG A 21 -13.24 13.46 15.35
CA ARG A 21 -12.99 12.90 14.01
C ARG A 21 -13.99 13.52 13.03
N PRO A 22 -13.57 13.97 11.84
CA PRO A 22 -14.52 14.48 10.86
C PRO A 22 -15.59 13.40 10.66
N ARG A 23 -16.83 13.73 11.03
CA ARG A 23 -18.00 12.84 11.13
C ARG A 23 -18.11 11.86 9.95
N ARG A 24 -17.69 12.32 8.78
CA ARG A 24 -17.66 11.63 7.49
C ARG A 24 -16.94 10.27 7.52
N GLN A 25 -15.84 10.11 8.25
CA GLN A 25 -15.08 8.84 8.26
C GLN A 25 -15.85 7.70 8.94
N ARG A 26 -16.65 7.99 9.96
CA ARG A 26 -17.42 6.96 10.70
C ARG A 26 -18.67 6.51 9.95
N GLU A 27 -19.12 7.31 8.99
CA GLU A 27 -20.31 7.03 8.16
C GLU A 27 -19.94 6.18 6.92
N GLU A 28 -18.65 6.07 6.57
CA GLU A 28 -18.11 5.24 5.48
C GLU A 28 -17.47 3.91 5.96
N GLU A 29 -17.34 3.68 7.27
CA GLU A 29 -16.82 2.42 7.81
C GLU A 29 -17.83 1.27 7.56
N LEU A 30 -17.54 0.42 6.57
CA LEU A 30 -18.33 -0.78 6.27
C LEU A 30 -17.94 -1.95 7.19
N LEU A 31 -18.88 -2.85 7.43
CA LEU A 31 -18.61 -4.06 8.20
C LEU A 31 -17.76 -5.02 7.35
N VAL A 32 -16.69 -5.56 7.95
CA VAL A 32 -15.83 -6.57 7.29
C VAL A 32 -16.67 -7.78 6.86
N TRP A 33 -17.56 -8.23 7.74
CA TRP A 33 -18.56 -9.24 7.44
C TRP A 33 -19.95 -8.63 7.62
N PRO A 34 -20.85 -8.71 6.64
CA PRO A 34 -20.76 -9.45 5.38
C PRO A 34 -20.27 -8.60 4.17
N ASP A 35 -20.20 -7.27 4.31
CA ASP A 35 -20.16 -6.36 3.17
C ASP A 35 -18.84 -6.45 2.38
N LEU A 36 -17.69 -6.47 3.07
CA LEU A 36 -16.39 -6.57 2.40
C LEU A 36 -16.13 -7.98 1.82
N VAL A 37 -16.37 -9.02 2.64
CA VAL A 37 -16.10 -10.42 2.24
C VAL A 37 -16.90 -10.84 1.01
N PHE A 38 -18.14 -10.35 0.86
CA PHE A 38 -18.95 -10.68 -0.31
C PHE A 38 -18.37 -10.10 -1.62
N VAL A 39 -17.91 -8.85 -1.59
CA VAL A 39 -17.29 -8.19 -2.76
C VAL A 39 -15.95 -8.84 -3.10
N GLU A 40 -15.15 -9.18 -2.09
CA GLU A 40 -13.88 -9.90 -2.29
C GLU A 40 -14.10 -11.30 -2.87
N PHE A 41 -15.11 -12.02 -2.38
CA PHE A 41 -15.46 -13.35 -2.90
C PHE A 41 -15.90 -13.31 -4.37
N ILE A 42 -16.74 -12.34 -4.75
CA ILE A 42 -17.13 -12.14 -6.15
C ILE A 42 -15.91 -11.79 -7.00
N SER A 43 -15.05 -10.89 -6.53
CA SER A 43 -13.83 -10.50 -7.25
C SER A 43 -12.90 -11.70 -7.45
N ALA A 44 -12.69 -12.50 -6.41
CA ALA A 44 -11.91 -13.74 -6.49
C ALA A 44 -12.49 -14.70 -7.52
N LEU A 45 -13.81 -14.92 -7.52
CA LEU A 45 -14.48 -15.79 -8.47
C LEU A 45 -14.34 -15.29 -9.92
N VAL A 46 -14.48 -13.98 -10.15
CA VAL A 46 -14.27 -13.37 -11.48
C VAL A 46 -12.82 -13.56 -11.95
N PHE A 47 -11.82 -13.31 -11.09
CA PHE A 47 -10.41 -13.52 -11.45
C PHE A 47 -10.10 -14.99 -11.70
N THR A 48 -10.59 -15.91 -10.87
CA THR A 48 -10.39 -17.35 -11.07
C THR A 48 -10.98 -17.81 -12.39
N LEU A 49 -12.23 -17.46 -12.70
CA LEU A 49 -12.86 -17.81 -13.97
C LEU A 49 -12.11 -17.20 -15.15
N THR A 50 -11.65 -15.95 -15.02
CA THR A 50 -10.85 -15.28 -16.06
C THR A 50 -9.54 -16.02 -16.31
N PHE A 51 -8.79 -16.39 -15.27
CA PHE A 51 -7.54 -17.11 -15.44
C PHE A 51 -7.75 -18.54 -15.96
N VAL A 52 -8.80 -19.24 -15.53
CA VAL A 52 -9.15 -20.56 -16.09
C VAL A 52 -9.51 -20.45 -17.57
N ALA A 53 -10.33 -19.47 -17.95
CA ALA A 53 -10.65 -19.23 -19.35
C ALA A 53 -9.40 -18.90 -20.18
N LEU A 54 -8.52 -18.01 -19.68
CA LEU A 54 -7.25 -17.70 -20.34
C LEU A 54 -6.35 -18.93 -20.49
N ALA A 55 -6.28 -19.79 -19.47
CA ALA A 55 -5.47 -21.01 -19.51
C ALA A 55 -5.97 -22.04 -20.53
N ILE A 56 -7.29 -22.10 -20.78
CA ILE A 56 -7.87 -23.00 -21.78
C ILE A 56 -7.72 -22.40 -23.20
N LEU A 57 -7.90 -21.08 -23.34
CA LEU A 57 -7.91 -20.40 -24.64
C LEU A 57 -6.50 -20.13 -25.18
N ILE A 58 -5.52 -19.91 -24.30
CA ILE A 58 -4.14 -19.60 -24.67
C ILE A 58 -3.28 -20.85 -24.45
N ASN A 59 -2.91 -21.51 -25.55
CA ASN A 59 -1.99 -22.64 -25.50
C ASN A 59 -0.59 -22.17 -25.07
N ALA A 60 -0.11 -22.68 -23.94
CA ALA A 60 1.27 -22.55 -23.51
C ALA A 60 2.02 -23.84 -23.90
N PRO A 61 2.72 -23.89 -25.05
CA PRO A 61 3.48 -25.07 -25.43
C PRO A 61 4.60 -25.33 -24.42
N LEU A 62 4.71 -26.57 -23.94
CA LEU A 62 5.81 -26.97 -23.08
C LEU A 62 7.11 -26.95 -23.90
N GLN A 63 8.12 -26.24 -23.40
CA GLN A 63 9.46 -26.29 -23.97
C GLN A 63 10.19 -27.58 -23.57
N ASP A 64 11.23 -27.93 -24.32
CA ASP A 64 12.09 -29.07 -24.01
C ASP A 64 12.72 -28.96 -22.61
N ARG A 65 13.17 -30.11 -22.09
CA ARG A 65 13.91 -30.15 -20.82
C ARG A 65 15.14 -29.24 -20.90
N ALA A 66 15.36 -28.46 -19.84
CA ALA A 66 16.45 -27.51 -19.76
C ALA A 66 17.81 -28.18 -20.05
N ASN A 67 18.53 -27.66 -21.05
CA ASN A 67 19.87 -28.12 -21.41
C ASN A 67 20.87 -26.97 -21.20
N PRO A 68 21.82 -27.06 -20.25
CA PRO A 68 22.80 -26.00 -20.02
C PRO A 68 23.79 -25.82 -21.18
N ALA A 69 23.94 -26.81 -22.06
CA ALA A 69 24.81 -26.74 -23.23
C ALA A 69 24.16 -26.07 -24.45
N ASN A 70 22.86 -25.79 -24.41
CA ASN A 70 22.13 -25.16 -25.51
C ASN A 70 21.18 -24.09 -24.97
N THR A 71 21.48 -22.82 -25.25
CA THR A 71 20.58 -21.71 -24.94
C THR A 71 19.58 -21.52 -26.10
N PRO A 72 18.27 -21.78 -25.89
CA PRO A 72 17.29 -21.60 -26.94
C PRO A 72 17.18 -20.11 -27.33
N ASN A 73 17.23 -19.84 -28.63
CA ASN A 73 16.93 -18.54 -29.23
C ASN A 73 15.60 -18.68 -29.98
N PRO A 74 14.47 -18.07 -29.54
CA PRO A 74 14.36 -16.87 -28.71
C PRO A 74 14.13 -17.12 -27.21
N SER A 75 14.94 -16.48 -26.37
CA SER A 75 14.74 -16.39 -24.92
C SER A 75 14.14 -15.02 -24.59
N LYS A 76 12.81 -14.91 -24.63
CA LYS A 76 12.07 -13.70 -24.19
C LYS A 76 11.61 -13.93 -22.76
N ALA A 77 11.90 -12.99 -21.86
CA ALA A 77 11.46 -13.09 -20.48
C ALA A 77 9.95 -12.75 -20.35
N PRO A 78 9.33 -13.07 -19.21
CA PRO A 78 7.91 -12.81 -18.96
C PRO A 78 7.51 -11.34 -19.16
N TRP A 79 6.23 -11.11 -19.48
CA TRP A 79 5.67 -9.81 -19.87
C TRP A 79 5.82 -8.70 -18.82
N TYR A 80 5.80 -9.04 -17.53
CA TYR A 80 6.02 -8.07 -16.44
C TYR A 80 7.47 -7.58 -16.35
N PHE A 81 8.39 -8.25 -17.04
CA PHE A 81 9.77 -7.80 -17.24
C PHE A 81 10.01 -7.15 -18.61
N LEU A 82 8.97 -6.86 -19.40
CA LEU A 82 9.16 -6.30 -20.75
C LEU A 82 9.93 -4.98 -20.71
N ASN A 83 9.59 -4.06 -19.79
CA ASN A 83 10.32 -2.80 -19.60
C ASN A 83 11.80 -3.03 -19.24
N LEU A 84 12.09 -4.04 -18.39
CA LEU A 84 13.46 -4.38 -18.02
C LEU A 84 14.23 -5.01 -19.19
N GLN A 85 13.57 -5.86 -19.98
CA GLN A 85 14.16 -6.49 -21.17
C GLN A 85 14.49 -5.45 -22.24
N GLU A 86 13.61 -4.48 -22.46
CA GLU A 86 13.85 -3.39 -23.41
C GLU A 86 15.03 -2.53 -22.96
N LEU A 87 15.12 -2.23 -21.66
CA LEU A 87 16.25 -1.50 -21.08
C LEU A 87 17.57 -2.27 -21.25
N LEU A 88 17.57 -3.59 -21.05
CA LEU A 88 18.73 -4.46 -21.24
C LEU A 88 19.17 -4.56 -22.70
N LEU A 89 18.23 -4.41 -23.65
CA LEU A 89 18.53 -4.45 -25.09
C LEU A 89 19.20 -3.13 -25.57
N HIS A 90 18.86 -2.00 -24.95
CA HIS A 90 19.26 -0.68 -25.43
C HIS A 90 20.32 0.03 -24.57
N MET A 91 20.67 -0.50 -23.39
CA MET A 91 21.62 0.12 -22.47
C MET A 91 22.67 -0.87 -21.95
N HIS A 92 23.75 -0.36 -21.37
CA HIS A 92 24.78 -1.17 -20.72
C HIS A 92 24.16 -2.12 -19.67
N PRO A 93 24.46 -3.44 -19.68
CA PRO A 93 23.77 -4.42 -18.85
C PRO A 93 23.80 -4.13 -17.35
N ALA A 94 24.91 -3.57 -16.85
CA ALA A 94 25.05 -3.19 -15.44
C ALA A 94 24.12 -2.03 -15.04
N LEU A 95 23.94 -1.05 -15.93
CA LEU A 95 23.03 0.07 -15.68
C LEU A 95 21.58 -0.40 -15.69
N ALA A 96 21.24 -1.27 -16.63
CA ALA A 96 19.86 -1.71 -16.85
C ALA A 96 19.41 -2.76 -15.83
N GLY A 97 20.27 -3.71 -15.50
CA GLY A 97 19.94 -4.81 -14.59
C GLY A 97 20.05 -4.45 -13.12
N VAL A 98 20.94 -3.52 -12.75
CA VAL A 98 21.24 -3.22 -11.33
C VAL A 98 20.85 -1.80 -10.97
N ILE A 99 21.44 -0.80 -11.64
CA ILE A 99 21.34 0.59 -11.20
C ILE A 99 19.91 1.11 -11.31
N VAL A 100 19.25 0.96 -12.46
CA VAL A 100 17.88 1.45 -12.67
C VAL A 100 16.87 0.80 -11.72
N PRO A 101 16.82 -0.54 -11.57
CA PRO A 101 15.93 -1.18 -10.61
C PRO A 101 16.19 -0.76 -9.16
N THR A 102 17.47 -0.64 -8.75
CA THR A 102 17.82 -0.19 -7.40
C THR A 102 17.33 1.24 -7.14
N VAL A 103 17.53 2.16 -8.08
CA VAL A 103 17.04 3.54 -7.97
C VAL A 103 15.52 3.57 -7.88
N PHE A 104 14.81 2.76 -8.69
CA PHE A 104 13.35 2.67 -8.64
C PHE A 104 12.83 2.23 -7.27
N LEU A 105 13.46 1.21 -6.66
CA LEU A 105 13.11 0.75 -5.31
C LEU A 105 13.39 1.81 -4.24
N ILE A 106 14.51 2.53 -4.35
CA ILE A 106 14.82 3.63 -3.43
C ILE A 106 13.77 4.74 -3.53
N ILE A 107 13.36 5.12 -4.75
CA ILE A 107 12.32 6.13 -4.95
C ILE A 107 10.99 5.66 -4.35
N LEU A 108 10.59 4.41 -4.58
CA LEU A 108 9.37 3.84 -4.01
C LEU A 108 9.41 3.82 -2.48
N GLY A 109 10.56 3.46 -1.88
CA GLY A 109 10.78 3.52 -0.43
C GLY A 109 10.89 4.95 0.11
N ALA A 110 11.21 5.93 -0.74
CA ALA A 110 11.30 7.34 -0.38
C ALA A 110 9.92 8.04 -0.37
N VAL A 111 8.88 7.43 -0.94
CA VAL A 111 7.50 7.94 -0.95
C VAL A 111 7.03 8.45 0.42
N PRO A 112 7.13 7.70 1.54
CA PRO A 112 6.69 8.18 2.85
C PRO A 112 7.50 9.36 3.40
N PHE A 113 8.68 9.68 2.85
CA PHE A 113 9.48 10.82 3.29
C PHE A 113 9.15 12.09 2.50
N PHE A 114 8.66 11.95 1.27
CA PHE A 114 8.18 13.07 0.46
C PHE A 114 6.70 13.39 0.74
N ASP A 115 5.91 12.40 1.11
CA ASP A 115 4.53 12.59 1.54
C ASP A 115 4.49 13.05 3.00
N THR A 116 4.30 14.36 3.19
CA THR A 116 4.19 15.00 4.52
C THR A 116 2.74 15.17 4.97
N SER A 117 1.78 14.59 4.24
CA SER A 117 0.37 14.67 4.61
C SER A 117 0.08 13.84 5.86
N ASN A 118 -0.68 14.44 6.79
CA ASN A 118 -1.24 13.72 7.95
C ASN A 118 -2.63 13.11 7.63
N GLU A 119 -3.10 13.24 6.40
CA GLU A 119 -4.36 12.64 5.96
C GLU A 119 -4.21 11.12 5.85
N GLY A 120 -5.09 10.37 6.52
CA GLY A 120 -5.08 8.89 6.49
C GLY A 120 -4.22 8.21 7.57
N GLN A 121 -3.57 8.95 8.47
CA GLN A 121 -2.84 8.35 9.59
C GLN A 121 -3.80 7.80 10.67
N GLY A 122 -3.66 6.52 11.00
CA GLY A 122 -4.45 5.86 12.05
C GLY A 122 -4.14 6.41 13.44
N GLN A 123 -5.15 6.95 14.14
CA GLN A 123 -4.99 7.35 15.53
C GLN A 123 -5.04 6.11 16.43
N TRP A 124 -3.88 5.66 16.87
CA TRP A 124 -3.76 4.57 17.84
C TRP A 124 -3.99 5.11 19.25
N LEU A 125 -4.91 4.50 20.01
CA LEU A 125 -5.16 4.79 21.43
C LEU A 125 -5.66 6.23 21.74
N SER A 126 -6.59 6.77 20.96
CA SER A 126 -7.19 8.10 21.20
C SER A 126 -8.13 8.19 22.42
N THR A 127 -8.03 7.29 23.40
CA THR A 127 -8.86 7.28 24.60
C THR A 127 -8.33 8.30 25.59
N GLU A 128 -9.15 9.28 25.96
CA GLU A 128 -8.82 10.40 26.87
C GLU A 128 -8.50 9.98 28.33
N ARG A 129 -8.23 8.68 28.57
CA ARG A 129 -7.98 8.08 29.89
C ARG A 129 -7.30 6.69 29.84
N ALA A 130 -6.39 6.48 28.89
CA ALA A 130 -5.75 5.17 28.69
C ALA A 130 -4.74 4.75 29.79
N TRP A 131 -4.46 5.60 30.77
CA TRP A 131 -3.65 5.27 31.96
C TRP A 131 -4.22 5.99 33.21
N PRO A 132 -4.17 5.38 34.40
CA PRO A 132 -4.64 5.98 35.66
C PRO A 132 -3.91 7.28 36.03
#